data_AF-A0A8T5IVD3-F1
#
_entry.id   AF-A0A8T5IVD3-F1
#
_cell.length_a   1.000
_cell.length_b   1.000
_cell.length_c   1.000
_cell.angle_alpha   90.00
_cell.angle_beta   90.00
_cell.angle_gamma   90.00
#
_symmetry.space_group_name_H-M   'P 1'
#
loop_
_entity.id
_entity.type
_entity.pdbx_description
1 polymer ?
#
loop_
_entity_poly.entity_id
_entity_poly.type
_entity_poly.pdbx_seq_one_letter_code
_entity_poly.pdbx_strand_id
1 'polypeptide(L)'
;MGNNDTNFKTPSRFIEHSKEVAGNVEAVYDRLGLPAQEGWLAGLFHDIGRCFAKDPKGHTFHEIGSGRIIERDGVELKLSPDQAICDRLAQSVRSHFLVAEQFRMPEYAEWLPGFRDVNPALLTPTSWQEFAVVYGDMTASGKDRPYTFTERISSIKDKDGKAGSSRLVVVEQAEGRLYGVERMVLKAMETKNLTGLNTL
;
A
#
# COMPACT_ATOMS: atom_id res chain seq x y z
N MET A 1 3.95 22.80 17.03
CA MET A 1 3.20 21.74 16.31
C MET A 1 3.34 22.06 14.83
N GLY A 2 4.17 21.32 14.09
CA GLY A 2 4.36 21.58 12.66
C GLY A 2 3.08 21.25 11.90
N ASN A 3 2.71 22.10 10.94
CA ASN A 3 1.63 21.81 10.00
C ASN A 3 1.95 20.50 9.28
N ASN A 4 1.27 19.41 9.68
CA ASN A 4 1.30 18.15 8.96
C ASN A 4 0.38 18.31 7.75
N ASP A 5 0.92 18.89 6.67
CA ASP A 5 0.30 18.95 5.34
C ASP A 5 0.27 17.54 4.70
N THR A 6 -0.32 16.59 5.42
CA THR A 6 -0.66 15.28 4.86
C THR A 6 -1.83 15.46 3.89
N ASN A 7 -1.88 14.65 2.83
CA ASN A 7 -3.01 14.64 1.87
C ASN A 7 -4.38 14.44 2.56
N PHE A 8 -4.40 13.94 3.80
CA PHE A 8 -5.60 13.65 4.58
C PHE A 8 -6.19 14.88 5.27
N LYS A 9 -5.43 15.98 5.45
CA LYS A 9 -5.84 17.24 6.13
C LYS A 9 -6.25 17.10 7.61
N THR A 10 -6.78 15.96 8.05
CA THR A 10 -7.17 15.69 9.44
C THR A 10 -6.85 14.23 9.84
N PRO A 11 -6.63 13.95 11.14
CA PRO A 11 -6.48 12.58 11.62
C PRO A 11 -7.68 11.67 11.32
N SER A 12 -8.92 12.21 11.40
CA SER A 12 -10.13 11.42 11.11
C SER A 12 -10.14 10.91 9.67
N ARG A 13 -9.76 11.74 8.70
CA ARG A 13 -9.68 11.33 7.29
C ARG A 13 -8.61 10.27 7.04
N PHE A 14 -7.48 10.36 7.74
CA PHE A 14 -6.46 9.31 7.69
C PHE A 14 -7.00 7.98 8.22
N ILE A 15 -7.71 8.00 9.35
CA ILE A 15 -8.31 6.80 9.95
C ILE A 15 -9.39 6.21 9.04
N GLU A 16 -10.26 7.05 8.46
CA GLU A 16 -11.30 6.63 7.52
C GLU A 16 -10.70 5.93 6.30
N HIS A 17 -9.69 6.55 5.67
CA HIS A 17 -8.97 5.95 4.54
C HIS A 17 -8.32 4.63 4.94
N SER A 18 -7.62 4.59 6.07
CA SER A 18 -6.93 3.38 6.53
C SER A 18 -7.90 2.22 6.80
N LYS A 19 -9.09 2.51 7.36
CA LYS A 19 -10.14 1.51 7.57
C LYS A 19 -10.75 1.00 6.27
N GLU A 20 -10.93 1.89 5.29
CA GLU A 20 -11.42 1.50 3.97
C GLU A 20 -10.43 0.58 3.26
N VAL A 21 -9.13 0.93 3.28
CA VAL A 21 -8.07 0.06 2.76
C VAL A 21 -8.06 -1.26 3.52
N ALA A 22 -8.13 -1.25 4.85
CA ALA A 22 -8.21 -2.46 5.67
C ALA A 22 -9.34 -3.40 5.25
N GLY A 23 -10.56 -2.87 5.05
CA GLY A 23 -11.70 -3.66 4.60
C GLY A 23 -11.51 -4.25 3.20
N ASN A 24 -10.94 -3.48 2.26
CA ASN A 24 -10.64 -3.98 0.92
C ASN A 24 -9.58 -5.09 0.96
N VAL A 25 -8.51 -4.91 1.74
CA VAL A 25 -7.43 -5.91 1.86
C VAL A 25 -7.95 -7.17 2.56
N GLU A 26 -8.72 -7.03 3.65
CA GLU A 26 -9.36 -8.13 4.36
C GLU A 26 -10.23 -8.99 3.42
N ALA A 27 -11.05 -8.35 2.58
CA ALA A 27 -11.89 -9.04 1.61
C ALA A 27 -11.08 -9.83 0.56
N VAL A 28 -9.93 -9.30 0.13
CA VAL A 28 -9.01 -10.03 -0.76
C VAL A 28 -8.39 -11.22 -0.02
N TYR A 29 -7.91 -11.02 1.21
CA TYR A 29 -7.32 -12.10 2.02
C TYR A 29 -8.31 -13.24 2.24
N ASP A 30 -9.55 -12.93 2.65
CA ASP A 30 -10.62 -13.90 2.87
C ASP A 30 -10.87 -14.73 1.61
N ARG A 31 -11.04 -14.08 0.45
CA ARG A 31 -11.23 -14.76 -0.84
C ARG A 31 -10.04 -15.60 -1.29
N LEU A 32 -8.82 -15.22 -0.90
CA LEU A 32 -7.61 -15.99 -1.17
C LEU A 32 -7.36 -17.09 -0.12
N GLY A 33 -8.18 -17.21 0.93
CA GLY A 33 -7.96 -18.14 2.03
C GLY A 33 -6.72 -17.82 2.86
N LEU A 34 -6.34 -16.55 2.92
CA LEU A 34 -5.29 -16.01 3.79
C LEU A 34 -5.92 -15.53 5.12
N PRO A 35 -5.14 -15.34 6.19
CA PRO A 35 -5.68 -14.87 7.47
C PRO A 35 -6.27 -13.46 7.35
N ALA A 36 -7.61 -13.34 7.32
CA ALA A 36 -8.32 -12.07 7.12
C ALA A 36 -7.86 -10.95 8.08
N GLN A 37 -7.61 -11.30 9.35
CA GLN A 37 -7.10 -10.35 10.35
C GLN A 37 -5.70 -9.80 10.00
N GLU A 38 -4.80 -10.61 9.42
CA GLU A 38 -3.50 -10.10 8.94
C GLU A 38 -3.72 -9.10 7.80
N GLY A 39 -4.65 -9.40 6.87
CA GLY A 39 -5.02 -8.48 5.79
C GLY A 39 -5.58 -7.16 6.29
N TRP A 40 -6.50 -7.21 7.26
CA TRP A 40 -7.06 -6.02 7.88
C TRP A 40 -5.97 -5.16 8.54
N LEU A 41 -5.05 -5.77 9.30
CA LEU A 41 -3.93 -5.07 9.92
C LEU A 41 -2.99 -4.45 8.89
N ALA A 42 -2.65 -5.19 7.83
CA ALA A 42 -1.80 -4.68 6.76
C ALA A 42 -2.42 -3.45 6.08
N GLY A 43 -3.71 -3.51 5.76
CA GLY A 43 -4.43 -2.38 5.19
C GLY A 43 -4.62 -1.21 6.16
N LEU A 44 -4.84 -1.47 7.46
CA LEU A 44 -4.99 -0.40 8.45
C LEU A 44 -3.68 0.38 8.66
N PHE A 45 -2.54 -0.31 8.64
CA PHE A 45 -1.24 0.28 8.96
C PHE A 45 -0.38 0.61 7.73
N HIS A 46 -0.90 0.46 6.50
CA HIS A 46 -0.13 0.67 5.28
C HIS A 46 0.54 2.05 5.22
N ASP A 47 -0.16 3.08 5.69
CA ASP A 47 0.28 4.47 5.64
C ASP A 47 0.77 5.04 7.00
N ILE A 48 0.98 4.19 8.01
CA ILE A 48 1.36 4.65 9.38
C ILE A 48 2.65 5.46 9.41
N GLY A 49 3.59 5.22 8.49
CA GLY A 49 4.82 5.99 8.33
C GLY A 49 4.58 7.49 8.12
N ARG A 50 3.44 7.87 7.53
CA ARG A 50 3.07 9.29 7.35
C ARG A 50 2.86 10.02 8.66
N CYS A 51 2.43 9.33 9.72
CA CYS A 51 2.22 9.92 11.04
C CYS A 51 3.54 10.31 11.73
N PHE A 52 4.64 9.67 11.33
CA PHE A 52 5.96 9.85 11.93
C PHE A 52 6.95 10.57 11.02
N ALA A 53 6.56 10.85 9.77
CA ALA A 53 7.33 11.64 8.84
C ALA A 53 7.52 13.08 9.38
N LYS A 54 8.78 13.52 9.44
CA LYS A 54 9.17 14.87 9.91
C LYS A 54 9.66 15.78 8.78
N ASP A 55 9.87 15.20 7.61
CA ASP A 55 10.43 15.87 6.44
C ASP A 55 9.75 15.36 5.14
N PRO A 56 9.90 16.08 4.00
CA PRO A 56 9.33 15.66 2.72
C PRO A 56 9.77 14.26 2.29
N LYS A 57 11.01 13.86 2.62
CA LYS A 57 11.55 12.53 2.34
C LYS A 57 10.74 11.42 3.02
N GLY A 58 10.45 11.58 4.31
CA GLY A 58 9.65 10.64 5.09
C GLY A 58 8.20 10.57 4.60
N HIS A 59 7.67 11.68 4.05
CA HIS A 59 6.36 11.67 3.40
C HIS A 59 6.37 10.99 2.03
N THR A 60 7.46 11.10 1.26
CA THR A 60 7.58 10.43 -0.04
C THR A 60 7.71 8.93 0.12
N PHE A 61 8.61 8.46 1.00
CA PHE A 61 8.89 7.04 1.23
C PHE A 61 8.23 6.53 2.52
N HIS A 62 6.97 6.92 2.71
CA HIS A 62 6.22 6.59 3.92
C HIS A 62 5.92 5.10 4.00
N GLU A 63 5.85 4.38 2.88
CA GLU A 63 5.69 2.92 2.79
C GLU A 63 6.85 2.19 3.46
N ILE A 64 8.09 2.67 3.21
CA ILE A 64 9.29 2.16 3.88
C ILE A 64 9.26 2.50 5.37
N GLY A 65 8.83 3.71 5.72
CA GLY A 65 8.64 4.14 7.10
C GLY A 65 7.63 3.28 7.85
N SER A 66 6.48 2.97 7.24
CA SER A 66 5.44 2.09 7.75
C SER A 66 6.02 0.70 8.04
N GLY A 67 6.69 0.11 7.05
CA GLY A 67 7.31 -1.21 7.21
C GLY A 67 8.29 -1.26 8.38
N ARG A 68 9.16 -0.25 8.52
CA ARG A 68 10.12 -0.17 9.64
C ARG A 68 9.46 -0.06 11.01
N ILE A 69 8.38 0.71 11.12
CA ILE A 69 7.65 0.86 12.40
C ILE A 69 7.01 -0.47 12.79
N ILE A 70 6.36 -1.14 11.83
CA ILE A 70 5.70 -2.43 12.08
C ILE A 70 6.73 -3.51 12.44
N GLU A 71 7.84 -3.58 11.71
CA GLU A 71 8.92 -4.55 11.93
C GLU A 71 9.58 -4.35 13.30
N ARG A 72 9.87 -3.10 13.69
CA ARG A 72 10.55 -2.78 14.95
C ARG A 72 9.62 -2.87 16.17
N ASP A 73 8.41 -2.34 16.06
CA ASP A 73 7.54 -2.08 17.21
C ASP A 73 6.24 -2.89 17.19
N GLY A 74 5.98 -3.71 16.16
CA GLY A 74 4.68 -4.35 15.96
C GLY A 74 4.19 -5.19 17.14
N VAL A 75 5.11 -5.88 17.83
CA VAL A 75 4.81 -6.63 19.06
C VAL A 75 4.46 -5.71 20.22
N GLU A 76 5.24 -4.65 20.44
CA GLU A 76 5.01 -3.67 21.50
C GLU A 76 3.70 -2.89 21.28
N LEU A 77 3.41 -2.55 20.03
CA LEU A 77 2.17 -1.91 19.59
C LEU A 77 0.97 -2.86 19.58
N LYS A 78 1.16 -4.14 19.93
CA LYS A 78 0.13 -5.18 20.00
C LYS A 78 -0.58 -5.41 18.66
N LEU A 79 0.14 -5.26 17.55
CA LEU A 79 -0.36 -5.65 16.23
C LEU A 79 -0.46 -7.18 16.13
N SER A 80 0.56 -7.87 16.63
CA SER A 80 0.60 -9.32 16.79
C SER A 80 1.59 -9.68 17.90
N PRO A 81 1.35 -10.73 18.70
CA PRO A 81 2.36 -11.25 19.62
C PRO A 81 3.52 -11.99 18.91
N ASP A 82 3.39 -12.29 17.61
CA ASP A 82 4.39 -13.00 16.81
C ASP A 82 5.15 -12.04 15.89
N GLN A 83 6.47 -12.00 16.07
CA GLN A 83 7.36 -11.19 15.24
C GLN A 83 7.29 -11.61 13.77
N ALA A 84 7.14 -12.90 13.46
CA ALA A 84 7.06 -13.38 12.08
C ALA A 84 5.80 -12.86 11.36
N ILE A 85 4.71 -12.62 12.10
CA ILE A 85 3.53 -11.93 11.56
C ILE A 85 3.86 -10.46 11.32
N CYS A 86 4.50 -9.78 12.27
CA CYS A 86 4.91 -8.39 12.12
C CYS A 86 5.82 -8.18 10.90
N ASP A 87 6.77 -9.09 10.66
CA ASP A 87 7.67 -9.04 9.51
C ASP A 87 6.91 -9.21 8.18
N ARG A 88 5.91 -10.10 8.13
CA ARG A 88 5.05 -10.25 6.95
C ARG A 88 4.18 -9.02 6.71
N LEU A 89 3.60 -8.45 7.78
CA LEU A 89 2.83 -7.21 7.69
C LEU A 89 3.72 -6.07 7.18
N ALA A 90 4.93 -5.94 7.75
CA ALA A 90 5.91 -4.95 7.35
C ALA A 90 6.28 -5.07 5.87
N GLN A 91 6.53 -6.28 5.38
CA GLN A 91 6.81 -6.49 3.96
C GLN A 91 5.60 -6.16 3.07
N SER A 92 4.38 -6.56 3.49
CA SER A 92 3.13 -6.31 2.75
C SER A 92 2.89 -4.81 2.53
N VAL A 93 3.23 -3.98 3.52
CA VAL A 93 3.09 -2.53 3.41
C VAL A 93 4.30 -1.86 2.78
N ARG A 94 5.48 -2.48 2.76
CA ARG A 94 6.70 -1.83 2.24
C ARG A 94 6.69 -1.68 0.72
N SER A 95 6.01 -2.58 0.02
CA SER A 95 6.01 -2.66 -1.45
C SER A 95 4.76 -2.06 -2.12
N HIS A 96 3.92 -1.33 -1.37
CA HIS A 96 2.66 -0.86 -1.93
C HIS A 96 2.81 0.44 -2.74
N PHE A 97 1.82 0.69 -3.60
CA PHE A 97 1.71 1.89 -4.43
C PHE A 97 2.88 2.13 -5.40
N LEU A 98 3.62 3.24 -5.29
CA LEU A 98 4.59 3.75 -6.28
C LEU A 98 6.06 3.67 -5.81
N VAL A 99 6.29 3.12 -4.62
CA VAL A 99 7.57 3.19 -3.92
C VAL A 99 8.74 2.63 -4.74
N ALA A 100 8.52 1.56 -5.51
CA ALA A 100 9.56 0.96 -6.35
C ALA A 100 10.01 1.88 -7.48
N GLU A 101 9.07 2.55 -8.15
CA GLU A 101 9.36 3.50 -9.22
C GLU A 101 9.99 4.77 -8.65
N GLN A 102 9.46 5.29 -7.53
CA GLN A 102 10.09 6.42 -6.82
C GLN A 102 11.54 6.09 -6.44
N PHE A 103 11.82 4.89 -5.92
CA PHE A 103 13.19 4.53 -5.53
C PHE A 103 14.20 4.57 -6.70
N ARG A 104 13.72 4.50 -7.95
CA ARG A 104 14.55 4.50 -9.16
C ARG A 104 14.67 5.89 -9.82
N MET A 105 13.92 6.89 -9.38
CA MET A 105 13.96 8.21 -10.02
C MET A 105 15.18 9.03 -9.56
N PRO A 106 15.92 9.68 -10.49
CA PRO A 106 17.08 10.51 -10.15
C PRO A 106 16.78 11.63 -9.15
N GLU A 107 15.58 12.20 -9.20
CA GLU A 107 15.16 13.30 -8.31
C GLU A 107 15.05 12.89 -6.84
N TYR A 108 14.82 11.62 -6.55
CA TYR A 108 14.75 11.12 -5.18
C TYR A 108 16.09 10.56 -4.70
N ALA A 109 17.14 10.62 -5.54
CA ALA A 109 18.46 10.08 -5.24
C ALA A 109 19.07 10.68 -3.97
N GLU A 110 18.84 11.97 -3.70
CA GLU A 110 19.32 12.63 -2.48
C GLU A 110 18.67 12.08 -1.19
N TRP A 111 17.51 11.42 -1.30
CA TRP A 111 16.81 10.84 -0.16
C TRP A 111 17.23 9.40 0.12
N LEU A 112 17.71 8.67 -0.89
CA LEU A 112 18.12 7.26 -0.80
C LEU A 112 19.20 6.96 0.26
N PRO A 113 20.16 7.86 0.58
CA PRO A 113 21.16 7.60 1.63
C PRO A 113 20.58 7.23 3.01
N GLY A 114 19.35 7.62 3.35
CA GLY A 114 18.71 7.17 4.62
C GLY A 114 17.86 5.90 4.50
N PHE A 115 17.94 5.24 3.35
CA PHE A 115 17.29 3.97 3.04
C PHE A 115 18.31 2.95 2.48
N ARG A 116 19.59 3.09 2.82
CA ARG A 116 20.68 2.21 2.31
C ARG A 116 20.55 0.75 2.74
N ASP A 117 19.85 0.51 3.84
CA ASP A 117 19.47 -0.79 4.37
C ASP A 117 18.30 -1.44 3.62
N VAL A 118 17.58 -0.68 2.78
CA VAL A 118 16.45 -1.19 2.01
C VAL A 118 16.97 -1.93 0.79
N ASN A 119 16.62 -3.21 0.66
CA ASN A 119 16.83 -3.95 -0.58
C ASN A 119 15.78 -3.52 -1.63
N PRO A 120 16.18 -2.88 -2.75
CA PRO A 120 15.23 -2.39 -3.75
C PRO A 120 14.41 -3.51 -4.42
N ALA A 121 14.92 -4.75 -4.41
CA ALA A 121 14.18 -5.90 -4.94
C ALA A 121 12.90 -6.20 -4.13
N LEU A 122 12.86 -5.80 -2.85
CA LEU A 122 11.71 -5.99 -1.96
C LEU A 122 10.68 -4.85 -2.05
N LEU A 123 10.91 -3.84 -2.87
CA LEU A 123 9.96 -2.73 -3.07
C LEU A 123 8.92 -3.04 -4.14
N THR A 124 9.18 -4.03 -4.99
CA THR A 124 8.20 -4.52 -5.97
C THR A 124 7.39 -5.64 -5.33
N PRO A 125 6.05 -5.61 -5.35
CA PRO A 125 5.23 -6.65 -4.73
C PRO A 125 5.43 -8.00 -5.44
N THR A 126 5.61 -9.08 -4.68
CA THR A 126 5.86 -10.43 -5.23
C THR A 126 4.98 -11.54 -4.64
N SER A 127 4.25 -11.24 -3.57
CA SER A 127 3.35 -12.17 -2.88
C SER A 127 1.89 -11.72 -2.93
N TRP A 128 0.97 -12.64 -2.65
CA TRP A 128 -0.46 -12.34 -2.57
C TRP A 128 -0.79 -11.32 -1.49
N GLN A 129 -0.06 -11.36 -0.37
CA GLN A 129 -0.18 -10.40 0.72
C GLN A 129 0.14 -8.97 0.27
N GLU A 130 1.24 -8.81 -0.47
CA GLU A 130 1.65 -7.51 -1.04
C GLU A 130 0.68 -7.04 -2.14
N PHE A 131 0.26 -7.94 -3.03
CA PHE A 131 -0.72 -7.61 -4.07
C PHE A 131 -2.07 -7.17 -3.50
N ALA A 132 -2.51 -7.80 -2.40
CA ALA A 132 -3.75 -7.43 -1.74
C ALA A 132 -3.68 -6.01 -1.14
N VAL A 133 -2.55 -5.60 -0.55
CA VAL A 133 -2.37 -4.23 -0.05
C VAL A 133 -2.41 -3.21 -1.20
N VAL A 134 -1.68 -3.48 -2.29
CA VAL A 134 -1.72 -2.62 -3.49
C VAL A 134 -3.15 -2.51 -4.04
N TYR A 135 -3.86 -3.64 -4.14
CA TYR A 135 -5.24 -3.66 -4.60
C TYR A 135 -6.14 -2.84 -3.68
N GLY A 136 -6.06 -3.08 -2.37
CA GLY A 136 -6.92 -2.41 -1.39
C GLY A 136 -6.76 -0.89 -1.35
N ASP A 137 -5.53 -0.39 -1.47
CA ASP A 137 -5.24 1.05 -1.59
C ASP A 137 -5.76 1.62 -2.91
N MET A 138 -5.51 0.94 -4.04
CA MET A 138 -5.95 1.41 -5.35
C MET A 138 -7.47 1.44 -5.50
N THR A 139 -8.20 0.59 -4.79
CA THR A 139 -9.67 0.56 -4.82
C THR A 139 -10.33 1.43 -3.74
N ALA A 140 -9.58 1.99 -2.79
CA ALA A 140 -10.13 2.88 -1.75
C ALA A 140 -10.51 4.24 -2.34
N SER A 141 -11.77 4.63 -2.17
CA SER A 141 -12.39 5.79 -2.81
C SER A 141 -12.91 6.86 -1.86
N GLY A 142 -13.14 6.53 -0.59
CA GLY A 142 -13.85 7.37 0.37
C GLY A 142 -15.32 7.60 -0.01
N LYS A 143 -15.91 6.68 -0.80
CA LYS A 143 -17.29 6.75 -1.31
C LYS A 143 -18.00 5.42 -1.12
N ASP A 144 -19.29 5.38 -1.45
CA ASP A 144 -20.15 4.20 -1.34
C ASP A 144 -19.74 3.02 -2.25
N ARG A 145 -18.86 3.25 -3.23
CA ARG A 145 -18.32 2.19 -4.08
C ARG A 145 -16.80 2.29 -4.21
N PRO A 146 -16.09 1.16 -4.37
CA PRO A 146 -14.66 1.16 -4.67
C PRO A 146 -14.34 1.85 -6.00
N TYR A 147 -13.11 2.36 -6.13
CA TYR A 147 -12.54 2.78 -7.41
C TYR A 147 -12.16 1.56 -8.25
N THR A 148 -12.29 1.67 -9.57
CA THR A 148 -11.51 0.84 -10.50
C THR A 148 -10.07 1.35 -10.55
N PHE A 149 -9.10 0.50 -10.94
CA PHE A 149 -7.72 0.99 -11.11
C PHE A 149 -7.63 2.10 -12.16
N THR A 150 -8.39 1.98 -13.25
CA THR A 150 -8.46 3.02 -14.29
C THR A 150 -8.91 4.37 -13.73
N GLU A 151 -9.98 4.39 -12.92
CA GLU A 151 -10.46 5.62 -12.26
C GLU A 151 -9.39 6.19 -11.31
N ARG A 152 -8.74 5.32 -10.51
CA ARG A 152 -7.74 5.75 -9.53
C ARG A 152 -6.50 6.32 -10.22
N ILE A 153 -5.96 5.62 -11.23
CA ILE A 153 -4.78 6.07 -11.99
C ILE A 153 -5.09 7.37 -12.72
N SER A 154 -6.25 7.49 -13.35
CA SER A 154 -6.66 8.73 -14.04
C SER A 154 -6.76 9.90 -13.06
N SER A 155 -7.37 9.69 -11.89
CA SER A 155 -7.47 10.69 -10.82
C SER A 155 -6.09 11.17 -10.34
N ILE A 156 -5.13 10.25 -10.19
CA ILE A 156 -3.76 10.59 -9.81
C ILE A 156 -3.07 11.40 -10.92
N LYS A 157 -3.15 10.94 -12.18
CA LYS A 157 -2.58 11.64 -13.33
C LYS A 157 -3.15 13.05 -13.50
N ASP A 158 -4.47 13.23 -13.35
CA ASP A 158 -5.13 14.53 -13.45
C ASP A 158 -4.67 15.51 -12.36
N LYS A 159 -4.42 14.99 -11.15
CA LYS A 159 -3.90 15.78 -10.03
C LYS A 159 -2.45 16.20 -10.28
N ASP A 160 -1.61 15.27 -10.71
CA ASP A 160 -0.16 15.49 -10.85
C ASP A 160 0.20 16.22 -12.15
N GLY A 161 -0.56 16.01 -13.23
CA GLY A 161 -0.38 16.67 -14.52
C GLY A 161 -0.67 18.16 -14.49
N LYS A 162 -1.58 18.63 -13.63
CA LYS A 162 -1.81 20.07 -13.39
C LYS A 162 -0.65 20.75 -12.65
N ALA A 163 0.22 19.98 -12.00
CA ALA A 163 1.29 20.48 -11.14
C ALA A 163 2.68 20.40 -11.78
N GLY A 164 2.82 19.87 -13.01
CA GLY A 164 4.15 19.62 -13.61
C GLY A 164 5.00 18.66 -12.76
N SER A 165 4.32 17.80 -11.99
CA SER A 165 4.95 16.97 -10.95
C SER A 165 5.65 15.78 -11.58
N SER A 166 6.88 15.52 -11.15
CA SER A 166 7.63 14.33 -11.51
C SER A 166 6.99 13.02 -11.04
N ARG A 167 6.08 13.11 -10.06
CA ARG A 167 5.19 12.02 -9.68
C ARG A 167 4.33 11.52 -10.84
N LEU A 168 4.00 12.37 -11.83
CA LEU A 168 3.31 11.92 -13.04
C LEU A 168 4.13 10.86 -13.78
N VAL A 169 5.43 11.10 -13.97
CA VAL A 169 6.34 10.16 -14.63
C VAL A 169 6.42 8.84 -13.86
N VAL A 170 6.46 8.90 -12.53
CA VAL A 170 6.42 7.72 -11.65
C VAL A 170 5.14 6.91 -11.88
N VAL A 171 3.98 7.58 -11.94
CA VAL A 171 2.68 6.93 -12.15
C VAL A 171 2.61 6.28 -13.53
N GLU A 172 3.09 6.96 -14.57
CA GLU A 172 3.16 6.43 -15.93
C GLU A 172 4.06 5.19 -16.03
N GLN A 173 5.20 5.18 -15.33
CA GLN A 173 6.09 4.02 -15.26
C GLN A 173 5.46 2.84 -14.48
N ALA A 174 4.68 3.14 -13.44
CA ALA A 174 4.05 2.13 -12.59
C ALA A 174 2.77 1.53 -13.21
N GLU A 175 2.13 2.21 -14.16
CA GLU A 175 0.78 1.88 -14.67
C GLU A 175 0.66 0.42 -15.15
N GLY A 176 1.61 -0.05 -15.95
CA GLY A 176 1.62 -1.42 -16.44
C GLY A 176 1.68 -2.46 -15.32
N ARG A 177 2.46 -2.18 -14.26
CA ARG A 177 2.55 -3.03 -13.07
C ARG A 177 1.26 -3.01 -12.27
N LEU A 178 0.67 -1.83 -12.06
CA LEU A 178 -0.58 -1.68 -11.30
C LEU A 178 -1.74 -2.45 -11.96
N TYR A 179 -1.94 -2.30 -13.27
CA TYR A 179 -2.93 -3.13 -13.98
C TYR A 179 -2.58 -4.63 -13.97
N GLY A 180 -1.29 -4.97 -13.93
CA GLY A 180 -0.84 -6.34 -13.71
C GLY A 180 -1.35 -6.90 -12.38
N VAL A 181 -1.19 -6.15 -11.29
CA VAL A 181 -1.69 -6.49 -9.96
C VAL A 181 -3.21 -6.67 -9.97
N GLU A 182 -3.96 -5.72 -10.53
CA GLU A 182 -5.42 -5.79 -10.64
C GLU A 182 -5.86 -7.10 -11.30
N ARG A 183 -5.32 -7.42 -12.48
CA ARG A 183 -5.65 -8.65 -13.20
C ARG A 183 -5.31 -9.90 -12.41
N MET A 184 -4.15 -9.92 -11.75
CA MET A 184 -3.72 -11.08 -10.95
C MET A 184 -4.65 -11.32 -9.76
N VAL A 185 -5.00 -10.26 -9.02
CA VAL A 185 -5.88 -10.34 -7.84
C VAL A 185 -7.29 -10.75 -8.24
N LEU A 186 -7.88 -10.11 -9.26
CA LEU A 186 -9.22 -10.46 -9.76
C LEU A 186 -9.30 -11.92 -10.21
N LYS A 187 -8.34 -12.37 -11.03
CA LYS A 187 -8.29 -13.76 -11.49
C LYS A 187 -8.16 -14.77 -10.34
N ALA A 188 -7.35 -14.45 -9.33
CA ALA A 188 -7.17 -15.31 -8.17
C ALA A 188 -8.46 -15.45 -7.34
N MET A 189 -9.18 -14.33 -7.14
CA MET A 189 -10.48 -14.34 -6.46
C MET A 189 -11.57 -15.10 -7.23
N GLU A 190 -11.55 -15.06 -8.56
CA GLU A 190 -12.48 -15.83 -9.41
C GLU A 190 -12.22 -17.34 -9.34
N THR A 191 -10.94 -17.74 -9.34
CA THR A 191 -10.55 -19.15 -9.41
C THR A 191 -10.94 -19.94 -8.13
N LYS A 192 -10.92 -19.30 -6.96
CA LYS A 192 -11.33 -19.95 -5.70
C LYS A 192 -12.84 -20.16 -5.58
N ASN A 193 -13.66 -19.36 -6.29
CA ASN A 193 -15.10 -19.62 -6.39
C ASN A 193 -15.41 -20.91 -7.18
N LEU A 194 -14.48 -21.38 -8.02
CA LEU A 194 -14.66 -22.60 -8.81
C LEU A 194 -14.32 -23.88 -8.05
N THR A 195 -13.47 -23.82 -7.02
CA THR A 195 -13.16 -24.98 -6.17
C THR A 195 -14.29 -25.35 -5.20
N GLY A 196 -15.30 -24.49 -5.03
CA GLY A 196 -16.53 -24.77 -4.26
C GLY A 196 -17.66 -25.45 -5.06
N LEU A 197 -17.44 -25.78 -6.34
CA LEU A 197 -18.46 -26.39 -7.22
C LEU A 197 -18.26 -27.90 -7.47
N ASN A 198 -17.29 -28.55 -6.81
CA ASN A 198 -17.05 -29.99 -6.94
C ASN A 198 -17.50 -30.79 -5.70
N THR A 199 -18.73 -30.54 -5.26
CA THR A 199 -19.52 -31.50 -4.47
C THR A 199 -20.92 -31.54 -5.07
N LEU A 200 -21.08 -32.32 -6.13
CA LEU A 200 -22.33 -32.95 -6.55
C LEU A 200 -22.17 -34.45 -6.35
#